data_AF-A0A4R9BPY7-F1
#
_entry.id   AF-A0A4R9BPY7-F1
#
_cell.length_a   1.000
_cell.length_b   1.000
_cell.length_c   1.000
_cell.angle_alpha   90.00
_cell.angle_beta   90.00
_cell.angle_gamma   90.00
#
_symmetry.space_group_name_H-M   'P 1'
#
loop_
_entity.id
_entity.type
_entity.pdbx_description
1 polymer ?
#
loop_
_entity_poly.entity_id
_entity_poly.type
_entity_poly.pdbx_seq_one_letter_code
_entity_poly.pdbx_strand_id
1 'polypeptide(L)' 'MTALRLLIAAVIAFAFYLIGAKAGRGRYKQIRRNAKKAWNDPTVKKARRSTKKLAHKNANKLTKAVQR' A
#
# COMPACT_ATOMS: atom_id res chain seq x y z
N MET A 1 -8.68 26.12 38.72
CA MET A 1 -9.49 24.89 38.49
C MET A 1 -9.78 24.62 37.01
N THR A 2 -9.97 25.64 36.17
CA THR A 2 -10.21 25.49 34.72
C THR A 2 -8.98 25.05 33.93
N ALA A 3 -7.82 25.67 34.16
CA ALA A 3 -6.57 25.32 33.46
C ALA A 3 -6.14 23.84 33.67
N LEU A 4 -6.29 23.33 34.89
CA LEU A 4 -6.00 21.92 35.21
C LEU A 4 -6.93 20.97 34.46
N ARG A 5 -8.23 21.29 34.36
CA ARG A 5 -9.20 20.52 33.59
C ARG A 5 -8.88 20.51 32.08
N LEU A 6 -8.42 21.65 31.54
CA LEU A 6 -8.01 21.76 30.15
C LEU A 6 -6.73 20.96 29.85
N LEU A 7 -5.76 20.96 30.76
CA LEU A 7 -4.55 20.13 30.63
C LEU A 7 -4.88 18.64 30.64
N ILE A 8 -5.76 18.20 31.54
CA ILE A 8 -6.21 16.80 31.60
C ILE A 8 -6.95 16.42 30.31
N ALA A 9 -7.83 17.28 29.81
CA ALA A 9 -8.54 17.05 28.56
C ALA A 9 -7.58 16.95 27.36
N ALA A 10 -6.56 17.80 27.30
CA ALA A 10 -5.55 17.77 26.24
C ALA A 10 -4.73 16.47 26.26
N VAL A 11 -4.32 16.01 27.45
CA VAL A 11 -3.59 14.74 27.61
C VAL A 11 -4.44 13.55 27.15
N ILE A 12 -5.72 13.52 27.53
CA ILE A 12 -6.66 12.47 27.11
C ILE A 12 -6.82 12.48 25.59
N ALA A 13 -7.09 13.65 24.99
CA ALA A 13 -7.25 13.78 23.54
C ALA A 13 -6.00 13.28 22.78
N PHE A 14 -4.81 13.62 23.27
CA PHE A 14 -3.56 13.18 22.67
C PHE A 14 -3.34 11.66 22.78
N ALA A 15 -3.67 11.08 23.93
CA ALA A 15 -3.60 9.63 24.13
C ALA A 15 -4.52 8.88 23.16
N PHE A 16 -5.77 9.33 23.00
CA PHE A 16 -6.72 8.74 22.06
C PHE A 16 -6.27 8.88 20.60
N TYR A 17 -5.69 10.03 20.21
CA TYR A 17 -5.13 10.23 18.87
C TYR A 17 -3.99 9.26 18.57
N LEU A 18 -3.05 9.09 19.51
CA LEU A 18 -1.92 8.17 19.36
C LEU A 18 -2.37 6.70 19.32
N ILE A 19 -3.36 6.33 20.15
CA ILE A 19 -3.93 4.98 20.15
C ILE A 19 -4.64 4.70 18.82
N GLY A 20 -5.47 5.63 18.33
CA GLY A 20 -6.16 5.51 17.04
C GLY A 20 -5.17 5.38 15.88
N ALA A 21 -4.14 6.24 15.84
CA ALA A 21 -3.09 6.20 14.81
C ALA A 21 -2.25 4.91 14.89
N LYS A 22 -1.99 4.39 16.09
CA LYS A 22 -1.20 3.15 16.28
C LYS A 22 -2.03 1.89 16.01
N ALA A 23 -3.32 1.88 16.35
CA ALA A 23 -4.22 0.74 16.15
C ALA A 23 -4.38 0.36 14.68
N GLY A 24 -4.33 1.33 13.76
CA GLY A 24 -4.37 1.06 12.31
C GLY A 24 -3.13 0.33 11.77
N ARG A 25 -1.95 0.51 12.41
CA ARG A 25 -0.68 -0.05 11.88
C ARG A 25 -0.60 -1.57 11.99
N GLY A 26 -1.23 -2.18 12.98
CA GLY A 26 -1.24 -3.64 13.14
C GLY A 26 -2.00 -4.33 12.01
N ARG A 27 -3.26 -3.92 11.78
CA ARG A 27 -4.09 -4.40 10.66
C ARG A 27 -3.48 -4.06 9.30
N TYR A 28 -2.97 -2.85 9.13
CA TYR A 28 -2.28 -2.46 7.89
C TYR A 28 -1.06 -3.35 7.59
N LYS A 29 -0.22 -3.63 8.59
CA LYS A 29 0.93 -4.54 8.43
C LYS A 29 0.50 -5.95 8.04
N GLN A 30 -0.60 -6.46 8.61
CA GLN A 30 -1.13 -7.78 8.28
C GLN A 30 -1.65 -7.85 6.84
N ILE A 31 -2.44 -6.86 6.42
CA ILE A 31 -2.93 -6.72 5.05
C ILE A 31 -1.75 -6.59 4.08
N ARG A 32 -0.79 -5.71 4.38
CA ARG A 32 0.44 -5.53 3.59
C ARG A 32 1.23 -6.83 3.47
N ARG A 33 1.35 -7.62 4.53
CA ARG A 33 2.06 -8.90 4.51
C ARG A 33 1.36 -9.90 3.59
N ASN A 34 0.04 -10.01 3.67
CA ASN A 34 -0.74 -10.91 2.84
C ASN A 34 -0.70 -10.48 1.36
N ALA A 35 -0.87 -9.18 1.10
CA ALA A 35 -0.72 -8.62 -0.25
C ALA A 35 0.69 -8.86 -0.82
N LYS A 36 1.74 -8.66 -0.01
CA LYS A 36 3.12 -8.94 -0.42
C LYS A 36 3.36 -10.42 -0.67
N LYS A 37 2.73 -11.31 0.11
CA LYS A 37 2.80 -12.77 -0.12
C LYS A 37 2.14 -13.14 -1.44
N ALA A 38 0.92 -12.65 -1.69
CA ALA A 38 0.22 -12.86 -2.95
C ALA A 38 1.01 -12.30 -4.15
N TRP A 39 1.59 -11.11 -4.01
CA TRP A 39 2.40 -10.49 -5.08
C TRP A 39 3.69 -11.25 -5.40
N ASN A 40 4.28 -11.90 -4.40
CA ASN A 40 5.48 -12.71 -4.55
C ASN A 40 5.22 -14.17 -4.92
N ASP A 41 3.95 -14.57 -5.01
CA ASP A 41 3.59 -15.92 -5.44
C ASP A 41 4.17 -16.21 -6.84
N PRO A 42 4.79 -17.40 -7.06
CA PRO A 42 5.41 -17.74 -8.33
C PRO A 42 4.43 -17.68 -9.51
N THR A 43 3.14 -17.95 -9.29
CA THR A 43 2.09 -17.88 -10.31
C THR A 43 1.86 -16.44 -10.75
N VAL A 44 1.69 -15.53 -9.79
CA VAL A 44 1.52 -14.09 -10.04
C VAL A 44 2.77 -13.50 -10.71
N LYS A 45 3.96 -13.92 -10.25
CA LYS A 45 5.24 -13.50 -10.85
C LYS A 45 5.37 -13.96 -12.30
N LYS A 46 4.97 -15.20 -12.62
CA LYS A 46 4.94 -15.73 -13.99
C LYS A 46 3.95 -14.95 -14.85
N ALA A 47 2.71 -14.78 -14.39
CA ALA A 47 1.69 -14.01 -15.10
C ALA A 47 2.17 -12.59 -15.44
N ARG A 48 2.69 -11.86 -14.45
CA ARG A 48 3.26 -10.52 -14.65
C ARG A 48 4.36 -10.50 -15.71
N ARG A 49 5.28 -11.47 -15.68
CA ARG A 49 6.35 -11.57 -16.68
C ARG A 49 5.81 -11.83 -18.08
N SER A 50 4.82 -12.70 -18.22
CA SER A 50 4.16 -12.99 -19.49
C SER A 50 3.45 -11.75 -20.05
N THR A 51 2.68 -11.05 -19.22
CA THR A 51 2.01 -9.80 -19.61
C THR A 51 3.03 -8.74 -20.02
N LYS A 52 4.14 -8.58 -19.28
CA LYS A 52 5.21 -7.64 -19.66
C LYS A 52 5.82 -7.98 -21.02
N LYS A 53 6.07 -9.28 -21.29
CA LYS A 53 6.58 -9.73 -22.60
C LYS A 53 5.59 -9.45 -23.72
N LEU A 54 4.30 -9.69 -23.51
CA LEU A 54 3.25 -9.40 -24.48
C LEU A 54 3.15 -7.90 -24.78
N ALA A 55 3.14 -7.07 -23.73
CA ALA A 55 3.13 -5.62 -23.85
C ALA A 55 4.33 -5.10 -24.65
N HIS A 56 5.55 -5.58 -24.36
CA HIS A 56 6.74 -5.23 -25.14
C HIS A 56 6.65 -5.66 -26.59
N LYS A 57 6.19 -6.89 -26.87
CA LYS A 57 6.01 -7.36 -28.25
C LYS A 57 5.04 -6.48 -29.01
N ASN A 58 3.93 -6.10 -28.40
CA ASN A 58 2.92 -5.24 -29.02
C ASN A 58 3.44 -3.82 -29.22
N ALA A 59 4.11 -3.24 -28.23
CA ALA A 59 4.76 -1.94 -28.35
C ALA A 59 5.80 -1.91 -29.49
N ASN A 60 6.59 -2.98 -29.64
CA ASN A 60 7.56 -3.12 -30.73
C ASN A 60 6.89 -3.28 -32.10
N LYS A 61 5.73 -3.94 -32.18
CA LYS A 61 4.95 -4.03 -33.41
C LYS A 61 4.35 -2.68 -33.79
N LEU A 62 3.80 -1.96 -32.82
CA LEU A 62 3.22 -0.63 -33.02
C LEU A 62 4.28 0.38 -33.46
N THR A 63 5.42 0.43 -32.79
CA THR A 63 6.55 1.30 -33.19
C THR A 63 7.02 0.98 -34.60
N LYS A 64 7.17 -0.30 -34.97
CA LYS A 64 7.51 -0.69 -36.35
C LYS A 64 6.43 -0.32 -37.38
N ALA A 65 5.16 -0.35 -36.99
CA ALA A 65 4.05 0.04 -37.87
C ALA A 65 3.93 1.56 -38.03
N VAL A 66 4.32 2.33 -37.03
CA VAL A 66 4.36 3.81 -37.06
C VAL A 66 5.59 4.32 -37.82
N GLN A 67 6.70 3.58 -37.78
CA GLN A 67 7.97 3.97 -38.40
C GLN A 67 8.12 3.51 -39.86
N ARG A 68 7.12 2.81 -40.40
CA ARG A 68 7.06 2.33 -41.79
C ARG A 68 6.09 3.17 -42.59
#